data_AF-A0A4Z2DXQ8-F1
#
_entry.id   AF-A0A4Z2DXQ8-F1
#
_cell.length_a   1.000
_cell.length_b   1.000
_cell.length_c   1.000
_cell.angle_alpha   90.00
_cell.angle_beta   90.00
_cell.angle_gamma   90.00
#
_symmetry.space_group_name_H-M   'P 1'
#
loop_
_entity.id
_entity.type
_entity.pdbx_description
1 polymer ?
#
loop_
_entity_poly.entity_id
_entity_poly.type
_entity_poly.pdbx_seq_one_letter_code
_entity_poly.pdbx_strand_id
1 'polypeptide(L)'
;MGILLGMGTVLCAIVMLIQKQSIVRQPSSNASISTQISDAESKRKLSTGRNTTIKNIFKVPRDDSRDQIQVNPEECLQAEKEFKTFLNTFRASINADVSRHVSKLLEQLEPIRGSNIDQASMIVQDFYHNLSNRISNNPMYSNLPLKIKESLLNSVERFITTCIYFWAFASPTTDDENVDLKLQEKIRSLHWVSPYLLDSPINPNSPEELTHLDLATFALIKVNTLLASEDKLSQIVQCCRSVFDALKVHYRNYTVITQQYLCNPTNNISQASTCDCDMPSRNNDTSTTQNDVLNSVNKVVEEYTANADDFLPTLIWVVLSSNPPLIYSNLQFIMRFANQNRLNSGEAGYFFTNLVSSL
;
A
#
# COMPACT_ATOMS: atom_id res chain seq x y z
N MET A 1 2.18 26.63 -27.77
CA MET A 1 2.15 25.59 -28.82
C MET A 1 3.45 24.80 -28.93
N GLY A 2 4.65 25.40 -28.89
CA GLY A 2 5.92 24.65 -29.00
C GLY A 2 6.30 23.73 -27.82
N ILE A 3 5.91 24.06 -26.58
CA ILE A 3 6.30 23.30 -25.37
C ILE A 3 5.51 21.98 -25.24
N LEU A 4 4.28 21.93 -25.76
CA LEU A 4 3.44 20.72 -25.72
C LEU A 4 3.92 19.63 -26.70
N LEU A 5 4.69 20.01 -27.72
CA LEU A 5 5.29 19.09 -28.71
C LEU A 5 6.49 18.33 -28.13
N GLY A 6 7.27 18.95 -27.23
CA GLY A 6 8.45 18.33 -26.60
C GLY A 6 8.10 17.17 -25.65
N MET A 7 6.99 17.30 -24.91
CA MET A 7 6.45 16.19 -24.09
C MET A 7 6.02 15.01 -24.97
N GLY A 8 5.43 15.32 -26.12
CA GLY A 8 5.01 14.33 -27.11
C GLY A 8 6.20 13.56 -27.69
N THR A 9 7.35 14.20 -27.94
CA THR A 9 8.55 13.50 -28.44
C THR A 9 9.22 12.63 -27.39
N VAL A 10 9.28 13.06 -26.13
CA VAL A 10 9.84 12.26 -25.02
C VAL A 10 8.94 11.08 -24.70
N LEU A 11 7.61 11.29 -24.61
CA LEU A 11 6.68 10.19 -24.41
C LEU A 11 6.61 9.26 -25.62
N CYS A 12 6.70 9.79 -26.85
CA CYS A 12 6.80 8.97 -28.05
C CYS A 12 8.11 8.18 -28.08
N ALA A 13 9.24 8.73 -27.62
CA ALA A 13 10.48 7.99 -27.47
C ALA A 13 10.39 6.92 -26.35
N ILE A 14 9.71 7.21 -25.24
CA ILE A 14 9.42 6.25 -24.17
C ILE A 14 8.53 5.12 -24.68
N VAL A 15 7.38 5.45 -25.30
CA VAL A 15 6.44 4.48 -25.89
C VAL A 15 7.06 3.69 -27.03
N MET A 16 7.84 4.33 -27.92
CA MET A 16 8.55 3.64 -29.01
C MET A 16 9.67 2.76 -28.49
N LEU A 17 10.37 3.11 -27.40
CA LEU A 17 11.35 2.23 -26.76
C LEU A 17 10.68 1.04 -26.09
N ILE A 18 9.53 1.24 -25.42
CA ILE A 18 8.75 0.15 -24.82
C ILE A 18 8.20 -0.78 -25.92
N GLN A 19 7.73 -0.23 -27.05
CA GLN A 19 7.32 -1.02 -28.22
C GLN A 19 8.49 -1.73 -28.92
N LYS A 20 9.69 -1.16 -28.90
CA LYS A 20 10.88 -1.78 -29.52
C LYS A 20 11.41 -2.95 -28.68
N GLN A 21 11.27 -2.90 -27.35
CA GLN A 21 11.64 -4.01 -26.46
C GLN A 21 10.67 -5.20 -26.56
N SER A 22 9.39 -4.98 -26.89
CA SER A 22 8.41 -6.05 -27.14
C SER A 22 8.57 -6.71 -28.53
N ILE A 23 9.11 -6.02 -29.53
CA ILE A 23 9.30 -6.55 -30.89
C ILE A 23 10.58 -7.41 -31.04
N VAL A 24 11.58 -7.27 -30.16
CA VAL A 24 12.88 -7.97 -30.27
C VAL A 24 12.83 -9.45 -29.80
N ARG A 25 11.66 -9.96 -29.38
CA ARG A 25 11.49 -11.38 -29.00
C ARG A 25 10.46 -12.10 -29.87
N GLN A 26 10.83 -12.36 -31.11
CA GLN A 26 10.42 -13.60 -31.76
C GLN A 26 11.67 -14.39 -32.16
N PRO A 27 11.88 -15.61 -31.62
CA PRO A 27 12.78 -16.53 -32.28
C PRO A 27 12.11 -17.02 -33.56
N SER A 28 12.73 -16.67 -34.68
CA SER A 28 12.55 -17.36 -35.95
C SER A 28 12.83 -18.86 -35.76
N SER A 29 11.80 -19.68 -35.83
CA SER A 29 11.96 -21.11 -36.08
C SER A 29 11.00 -21.55 -37.17
N ASN A 30 11.53 -21.62 -38.38
CA ASN A 30 11.02 -22.48 -39.44
C ASN A 30 11.05 -23.93 -38.94
N ALA A 31 9.89 -24.55 -38.75
CA ALA A 31 9.77 -26.00 -38.77
C ALA A 31 8.37 -26.38 -39.25
N SER A 32 8.34 -26.90 -40.47
CA SER A 32 7.18 -27.41 -41.19
C SER A 32 6.76 -28.75 -40.61
N ILE A 33 5.52 -28.88 -40.10
CA ILE A 33 4.78 -30.16 -40.06
C ILE A 33 3.30 -29.86 -40.30
N SER A 34 2.76 -30.40 -41.41
CA SER A 34 1.33 -30.50 -41.70
C SER A 34 0.80 -31.85 -41.19
N THR A 35 -0.42 -31.91 -40.63
CA THR A 35 -1.54 -32.78 -41.07
C THR A 35 -2.76 -32.73 -40.11
N GLN A 36 -3.89 -32.28 -40.67
CA GLN A 36 -5.26 -32.84 -40.65
C GLN A 36 -6.06 -33.21 -39.36
N ILE A 37 -7.16 -32.46 -39.16
CA ILE A 37 -8.61 -32.82 -39.19
C ILE A 37 -9.26 -33.80 -38.14
N SER A 38 -10.38 -33.29 -37.58
CA SER A 38 -11.69 -33.88 -37.16
C SER A 38 -11.95 -34.58 -35.80
N ASP A 39 -13.00 -34.04 -35.14
CA ASP A 39 -14.20 -34.66 -34.52
C ASP A 39 -14.14 -35.57 -33.27
N ALA A 40 -14.91 -35.19 -32.22
CA ALA A 40 -16.18 -35.85 -31.82
C ALA A 40 -16.63 -35.55 -30.37
N GLU A 41 -17.92 -35.24 -30.22
CA GLU A 41 -18.69 -35.12 -28.95
C GLU A 41 -18.95 -36.47 -28.26
N SER A 42 -19.10 -36.50 -26.91
CA SER A 42 -20.37 -36.85 -26.22
C SER A 42 -20.25 -37.21 -24.72
N LYS A 43 -20.88 -36.36 -23.89
CA LYS A 43 -21.76 -36.57 -22.71
C LYS A 43 -21.63 -37.82 -21.81
N ARG A 44 -21.57 -37.59 -20.47
CA ARG A 44 -22.50 -38.14 -19.44
C ARG A 44 -22.51 -37.29 -18.15
N LYS A 45 -23.72 -37.13 -17.58
CA LYS A 45 -24.11 -36.32 -16.41
C LYS A 45 -24.09 -37.18 -15.11
N LEU A 46 -23.83 -36.61 -13.92
CA LEU A 46 -24.83 -36.26 -12.87
C LEU A 46 -24.19 -36.05 -11.45
N SER A 47 -24.42 -34.84 -10.92
CA SER A 47 -24.68 -34.37 -9.54
C SER A 47 -24.00 -34.92 -8.25
N THR A 48 -23.50 -33.96 -7.46
CA THR A 48 -23.79 -33.69 -6.01
C THR A 48 -22.57 -33.72 -5.08
N GLY A 49 -22.32 -32.59 -4.42
CA GLY A 49 -21.39 -32.47 -3.29
C GLY A 49 -20.52 -31.20 -3.35
N ARG A 50 -21.09 -30.04 -3.00
CA ARG A 50 -20.34 -28.79 -2.80
C ARG A 50 -19.47 -28.95 -1.54
N ASN A 51 -18.16 -28.97 -1.73
CA ASN A 51 -17.12 -28.56 -0.78
C ASN A 51 -15.83 -28.28 -1.59
N THR A 52 -15.74 -27.09 -2.21
CA THR A 52 -14.54 -26.70 -2.95
C THR A 52 -13.50 -26.11 -1.99
N THR A 53 -12.63 -27.00 -1.50
CA THR A 53 -11.33 -26.63 -0.94
C THR A 53 -10.53 -25.92 -2.03
N ILE A 54 -10.38 -24.59 -1.94
CA ILE A 54 -9.48 -23.83 -2.82
C ILE A 54 -8.05 -24.14 -2.40
N LYS A 55 -7.49 -25.24 -2.90
CA LYS A 55 -6.06 -25.56 -2.80
C LYS A 55 -5.39 -25.87 -4.15
N ASN A 56 -6.03 -25.54 -5.27
CA ASN A 56 -5.51 -25.85 -6.60
C ASN A 56 -5.24 -24.64 -7.53
N ILE A 57 -5.05 -23.42 -7.00
CA ILE A 57 -4.71 -22.23 -7.81
C ILE A 57 -3.22 -21.86 -7.74
N PHE A 58 -2.44 -22.41 -6.80
CA PHE A 58 -1.00 -22.16 -6.73
C PHE A 58 -0.19 -23.38 -7.21
N LYS A 59 -0.17 -23.58 -8.53
CA LYS A 59 0.96 -24.22 -9.20
C LYS A 59 1.61 -23.16 -10.07
N VAL A 60 2.66 -22.54 -9.55
CA VAL A 60 3.56 -21.68 -10.32
C VAL A 60 4.34 -22.60 -11.27
N PRO A 61 4.17 -22.49 -12.61
CA PRO A 61 5.09 -23.10 -13.53
C PRO A 61 6.45 -22.41 -13.37
N ARG A 62 7.52 -23.19 -13.15
CA ARG A 62 8.88 -22.68 -13.30
C ARG A 62 9.11 -22.45 -14.79
N ASP A 63 8.98 -21.21 -15.24
CA ASP A 63 9.45 -20.78 -16.56
C ASP A 63 10.48 -19.66 -16.32
N ASP A 64 11.73 -19.92 -16.70
CA ASP A 64 12.93 -19.09 -16.48
C ASP A 64 12.96 -17.82 -17.36
N SER A 65 11.80 -17.19 -17.58
CA SER A 65 11.57 -16.19 -18.61
C SER A 65 11.06 -14.85 -18.07
N ARG A 66 11.86 -14.19 -17.22
CA ARG A 66 11.79 -12.75 -16.84
C ARG A 66 10.43 -12.20 -16.36
N ASP A 67 10.20 -12.22 -15.05
CA ASP A 67 9.27 -11.29 -14.39
C ASP A 67 9.93 -9.91 -14.19
N GLN A 68 10.19 -9.20 -15.29
CA GLN A 68 10.31 -7.74 -15.23
C GLN A 68 8.90 -7.17 -15.27
N ILE A 69 8.56 -6.25 -14.35
CA ILE A 69 7.28 -5.53 -14.39
C ILE A 69 7.10 -4.97 -15.80
N GLN A 70 6.18 -5.56 -16.55
CA GLN A 70 5.87 -5.15 -17.91
C GLN A 70 5.14 -3.82 -17.82
N VAL A 71 5.89 -2.71 -17.88
CA VAL A 71 5.32 -1.36 -17.85
C VAL A 71 4.36 -1.24 -19.02
N ASN A 72 3.07 -1.23 -18.74
CA ASN A 72 2.03 -1.13 -19.75
C ASN A 72 2.14 0.26 -20.41
N PRO A 73 2.44 0.36 -21.71
CA PRO A 73 2.48 1.65 -22.42
C PRO A 73 1.20 2.48 -22.24
N GLU A 74 0.06 1.82 -22.00
CA GLU A 74 -1.21 2.48 -21.77
C GLU A 74 -1.25 3.27 -20.46
N GLU A 75 -0.58 2.81 -19.40
CA GLU A 75 -0.57 3.50 -18.10
C GLU A 75 0.24 4.80 -18.15
N CYS A 76 1.39 4.80 -18.84
CA CYS A 76 2.16 6.03 -19.05
C CYS A 76 1.36 7.05 -19.87
N LEU A 77 0.66 6.60 -20.91
CA LEU A 77 -0.20 7.45 -21.72
C LEU A 77 -1.40 7.97 -20.92
N GLN A 78 -1.97 7.13 -20.06
CA GLN A 78 -3.08 7.50 -19.18
C GLN A 78 -2.65 8.54 -18.15
N ALA A 79 -1.49 8.35 -17.50
CA ALA A 79 -0.92 9.33 -16.58
C ALA A 79 -0.69 10.69 -17.26
N GLU A 80 -0.23 10.71 -18.52
CA GLU A 80 -0.08 11.94 -19.28
C GLU A 80 -1.43 12.63 -19.55
N LYS A 81 -2.45 11.87 -19.96
CA LYS A 81 -3.80 12.39 -20.19
C LYS A 81 -4.40 12.97 -18.92
N GLU A 82 -4.30 12.27 -17.80
CA GLU A 82 -4.78 12.72 -16.51
C GLU A 82 -4.05 13.97 -16.03
N PHE A 83 -2.72 14.00 -16.17
CA PHE A 83 -1.90 15.15 -15.82
C PHE A 83 -2.28 16.39 -16.64
N LYS A 84 -2.40 16.25 -17.97
CA LYS A 84 -2.85 17.34 -18.85
C LYS A 84 -4.26 17.82 -18.50
N THR A 85 -5.18 16.88 -18.25
CA THR A 85 -6.56 17.19 -17.87
C THR A 85 -6.60 17.98 -16.57
N PHE A 86 -5.82 17.56 -15.57
CA PHE A 86 -5.68 18.28 -14.30
C PHE A 86 -5.04 19.66 -14.48
N LEU A 87 -3.96 19.79 -15.26
CA LEU A 87 -3.36 21.10 -15.51
C LEU A 87 -4.29 22.06 -16.27
N ASN A 88 -5.19 21.54 -17.11
CA ASN A 88 -6.17 22.35 -17.83
C ASN A 88 -7.24 22.96 -16.92
N THR A 89 -7.38 22.50 -15.67
CA THR A 89 -8.27 23.16 -14.69
C THR A 89 -7.68 24.45 -14.13
N PHE A 90 -6.37 24.68 -14.31
CA PHE A 90 -5.69 25.90 -13.87
C PHE A 90 -5.69 26.97 -14.97
N ARG A 91 -5.36 28.21 -14.58
CA ARG A 91 -5.11 29.30 -15.53
C ARG A 91 -4.00 28.89 -16.51
N ALA A 92 -4.14 29.30 -17.77
CA ALA A 92 -3.19 28.98 -18.84
C ALA A 92 -1.73 29.33 -18.49
N SER A 93 -1.52 30.39 -17.69
CA SER A 93 -0.20 30.80 -17.24
C SER A 93 0.45 29.81 -16.26
N ILE A 94 -0.32 29.23 -15.34
CA ILE A 94 0.14 28.20 -14.38
C ILE A 94 0.40 26.89 -15.12
N ASN A 95 -0.52 26.49 -15.99
CA ASN A 95 -0.39 25.29 -16.82
C ASN A 95 0.90 25.35 -17.66
N ALA A 96 1.14 26.46 -18.35
CA ALA A 96 2.33 26.64 -19.17
C ALA A 96 3.62 26.66 -18.33
N ASP A 97 3.60 27.28 -17.15
CA ASP A 97 4.74 27.32 -16.24
C ASP A 97 5.11 25.92 -15.73
N VAL A 98 4.14 25.17 -15.20
CA VAL A 98 4.35 23.80 -14.69
C VAL A 98 4.78 22.87 -15.82
N SER A 99 4.06 22.88 -16.95
CA SER A 99 4.40 22.05 -18.12
C SER A 99 5.84 22.28 -18.58
N ARG A 100 6.27 23.55 -18.66
CA ARG A 100 7.64 23.90 -19.06
C ARG A 100 8.69 23.33 -18.10
N HIS A 101 8.46 23.40 -16.79
CA HIS A 101 9.40 22.87 -15.80
C HIS A 101 9.44 21.34 -15.84
N VAL A 102 8.30 20.68 -16.01
CA VAL A 102 8.27 19.21 -16.16
C VAL A 102 8.98 18.78 -17.45
N SER A 103 8.75 19.45 -18.58
CA SER A 103 9.49 19.15 -19.82
C SER A 103 10.99 19.30 -19.65
N LYS A 104 11.42 20.39 -19.00
CA LYS A 104 12.84 20.65 -18.73
C LYS A 104 13.45 19.56 -17.84
N LEU A 105 12.74 19.10 -16.82
CA LEU A 105 13.19 17.99 -15.98
C LEU A 105 13.39 16.72 -16.82
N LEU A 106 12.42 16.34 -17.64
CA LEU A 106 12.52 15.13 -18.45
C LEU A 106 13.68 15.19 -19.45
N GLU A 107 13.92 16.37 -20.06
CA GLU A 107 15.10 16.60 -20.91
C GLU A 107 16.43 16.43 -20.13
N GLN A 108 16.47 16.85 -18.86
CA GLN A 108 17.65 16.68 -18.00
C GLN A 108 17.89 15.22 -17.58
N LEU A 109 16.83 14.42 -17.47
CA LEU A 109 16.93 13.00 -17.08
C LEU A 109 17.32 12.08 -18.24
N GLU A 110 17.00 12.45 -19.48
CA GLU A 110 17.30 11.64 -20.67
C GLU A 110 18.78 11.19 -20.77
N PRO A 111 19.81 12.03 -20.60
CA PRO A 111 21.21 11.60 -20.73
C PRO A 111 21.67 10.64 -19.62
N ILE A 112 21.02 10.63 -18.46
CA ILE A 112 21.42 9.84 -17.28
C ILE A 112 20.57 8.57 -17.14
N ARG A 113 19.49 8.46 -17.92
CA ARG A 113 18.54 7.35 -17.93
C ARG A 113 19.23 5.99 -17.89
N GLY A 114 18.95 5.24 -16.82
CA GLY A 114 19.46 3.87 -16.62
C GLY A 114 20.97 3.75 -16.39
N SER A 115 21.70 4.86 -16.20
CA SER A 115 23.15 4.86 -15.97
C SER A 115 23.53 5.19 -14.53
N ASN A 116 22.85 6.14 -13.89
CA ASN A 116 23.11 6.55 -12.52
C ASN A 116 21.81 6.94 -11.82
N ILE A 117 21.30 6.03 -10.98
CA ILE A 117 20.03 6.23 -10.28
C ILE A 117 20.11 7.32 -9.20
N ASP A 118 21.27 7.44 -8.54
CA ASP A 118 21.46 8.42 -7.46
C ASP A 118 21.47 9.84 -8.01
N GLN A 119 22.15 10.04 -9.14
CA GLN A 119 22.14 11.32 -9.84
C GLN A 119 20.72 11.66 -10.35
N ALA A 120 19.99 10.68 -10.88
CA ALA A 120 18.60 10.88 -11.28
C ALA A 120 17.71 11.26 -10.09
N SER A 121 17.88 10.60 -8.94
CA SER A 121 17.18 10.92 -7.70
C SER A 121 17.47 12.36 -7.26
N MET A 122 18.74 12.77 -7.22
CA MET A 122 19.13 14.15 -6.88
C MET A 122 18.44 15.18 -7.78
N ILE A 123 18.46 14.97 -9.11
CA ILE A 123 17.83 15.88 -10.08
C ILE A 123 16.31 15.99 -9.84
N VAL A 124 15.63 14.87 -9.58
CA VAL A 124 14.19 14.85 -9.29
C VAL A 124 13.87 15.56 -7.97
N GLN A 125 14.68 15.35 -6.93
CA GLN A 125 14.47 16.00 -5.63
C GLN A 125 14.73 17.51 -5.70
N ASP A 126 15.79 17.95 -6.37
CA ASP A 126 16.05 19.36 -6.63
C ASP A 126 14.89 20.00 -7.40
N PHE A 127 14.31 19.29 -8.36
CA PHE A 127 13.12 19.76 -9.06
C PHE A 127 11.92 19.94 -8.13
N TYR A 128 11.60 18.97 -7.26
CA TYR A 128 10.49 19.12 -6.31
C TYR A 128 10.68 20.30 -5.37
N HIS A 129 11.90 20.47 -4.85
CA HIS A 129 12.24 21.60 -3.99
C HIS A 129 12.04 22.94 -4.71
N ASN A 130 12.60 23.06 -5.92
CA ASN A 130 12.49 24.27 -6.73
C ASN A 130 11.04 24.60 -7.13
N LEU A 131 10.27 23.58 -7.54
CA LEU A 131 8.87 23.75 -7.91
C LEU A 131 8.01 24.12 -6.69
N SER A 132 8.23 23.49 -5.54
CA SER A 132 7.52 23.81 -4.29
C SER A 132 7.79 25.25 -3.85
N ASN A 133 9.05 25.68 -3.83
CA ASN A 133 9.43 27.07 -3.52
C ASN A 133 8.78 28.06 -4.50
N ARG A 134 8.71 27.71 -5.78
CA ARG A 134 8.07 28.55 -6.80
C ARG A 134 6.57 28.67 -6.57
N ILE A 135 5.87 27.57 -6.30
CA ILE A 135 4.42 27.55 -6.02
C ILE A 135 4.08 28.34 -4.74
N SER A 136 5.00 28.37 -3.77
CA SER A 136 4.82 29.13 -2.53
C SER A 136 5.06 30.63 -2.69
N ASN A 137 6.12 31.01 -3.42
CA ASN A 137 6.62 32.39 -3.42
C ASN A 137 6.22 33.23 -4.64
N ASN A 138 5.87 32.60 -5.77
CA ASN A 138 5.56 33.33 -6.99
C ASN A 138 4.11 33.89 -6.95
N PRO A 139 3.89 35.18 -7.25
CA PRO A 139 2.56 35.81 -7.22
C PRO A 139 1.54 35.15 -8.15
N MET A 140 1.98 34.40 -9.17
CA MET A 140 1.07 33.63 -10.04
C MET A 140 0.26 32.57 -9.29
N TYR A 141 0.78 32.09 -8.17
CA TYR A 141 0.19 31.03 -7.34
C TYR A 141 -0.43 31.57 -6.04
N SER A 142 -0.43 32.89 -5.81
CA SER A 142 -0.88 33.49 -4.54
C SER A 142 -2.34 33.17 -4.21
N ASN A 143 -3.20 33.11 -5.23
CA ASN A 143 -4.64 32.95 -5.06
C ASN A 143 -5.08 31.48 -4.95
N LEU A 144 -4.14 30.53 -4.93
CA LEU A 144 -4.44 29.11 -4.80
C LEU A 144 -4.47 28.69 -3.33
N PRO A 145 -5.53 28.00 -2.86
CA PRO A 145 -5.55 27.34 -1.56
C PRO A 145 -4.39 26.35 -1.38
N LEU A 146 -3.90 26.20 -0.14
CA LEU A 146 -2.80 25.29 0.19
C LEU A 146 -3.05 23.86 -0.30
N LYS A 147 -4.25 23.33 -0.08
CA LYS A 147 -4.66 21.99 -0.53
C LYS A 147 -4.54 21.80 -2.05
N ILE A 148 -4.81 22.85 -2.83
CA ILE A 148 -4.67 22.80 -4.30
C ILE A 148 -3.19 22.85 -4.70
N LYS A 149 -2.36 23.63 -3.98
CA LYS A 149 -0.91 23.66 -4.18
C LYS A 149 -0.27 22.29 -3.91
N GLU A 150 -0.69 21.63 -2.84
CA GLU A 150 -0.28 20.25 -2.52
C GLU A 150 -0.74 19.28 -3.60
N SER A 151 -2.03 19.32 -3.99
CA SER A 151 -2.57 18.48 -5.06
C SER A 151 -1.84 18.65 -6.40
N LEU A 152 -1.36 19.87 -6.69
CA LEU A 152 -0.56 20.15 -7.87
C LEU A 152 0.80 19.45 -7.82
N LEU A 153 1.51 19.54 -6.69
CA LEU A 153 2.79 18.81 -6.51
C LEU A 153 2.58 17.29 -6.57
N ASN A 154 1.49 16.78 -5.99
CA ASN A 154 1.15 15.36 -6.03
C ASN A 154 0.90 14.88 -7.47
N SER A 155 0.15 15.66 -8.25
CA SER A 155 -0.12 15.34 -9.66
C SER A 155 1.16 15.35 -10.51
N VAL A 156 2.07 16.28 -10.24
CA VAL A 156 3.39 16.35 -10.88
C VAL A 156 4.25 15.15 -10.49
N GLU A 157 4.30 14.79 -9.20
CA GLU A 157 5.02 13.60 -8.71
C GLU A 157 4.51 12.33 -9.38
N ARG A 158 3.18 12.13 -9.38
CA ARG A 158 2.53 10.96 -9.99
C ARG A 158 2.88 10.82 -11.46
N PHE A 159 2.85 11.92 -12.21
CA PHE A 159 3.24 11.94 -13.62
C PHE A 159 4.72 11.60 -13.81
N ILE A 160 5.63 12.29 -13.11
CA ILE A 160 7.08 12.09 -13.25
C ILE A 160 7.48 10.66 -12.90
N THR A 161 7.03 10.15 -11.75
CA THR A 161 7.41 8.82 -11.28
C THR A 161 6.86 7.71 -12.18
N THR A 162 5.67 7.89 -12.74
CA THR A 162 5.14 7.00 -13.78
C THR A 162 6.00 7.04 -15.05
N CYS A 163 6.46 8.22 -15.48
CA CYS A 163 7.31 8.34 -16.67
C CYS A 163 8.69 7.70 -16.49
N ILE A 164 9.29 7.77 -15.29
CA ILE A 164 10.64 7.23 -15.07
C ILE A 164 10.65 5.76 -14.64
N TYR A 165 9.48 5.21 -14.27
CA TYR A 165 9.37 3.90 -13.63
C TYR A 165 10.15 2.79 -14.34
N PHE A 166 9.97 2.63 -15.66
CA PHE A 166 10.51 1.49 -16.42
C PHE A 166 12.05 1.40 -16.44
N TRP A 167 12.77 2.45 -16.07
CA TRP A 167 14.24 2.43 -15.96
C TRP A 167 14.76 2.76 -14.57
N ALA A 168 13.92 3.36 -13.72
CA ALA A 168 14.29 3.79 -12.38
C ALA A 168 13.89 2.76 -11.30
N PHE A 169 12.82 2.00 -11.50
CA PHE A 169 12.41 0.93 -10.60
C PHE A 169 13.29 -0.30 -10.81
N ALA A 170 13.81 -0.89 -9.72
CA ALA A 170 14.69 -2.05 -9.72
C ALA A 170 15.80 -1.92 -10.81
N SER A 171 16.48 -0.76 -10.81
CA SER A 171 17.42 -0.43 -11.87
C SER A 171 18.54 -1.48 -11.95
N PRO A 172 18.97 -1.92 -13.15
CA PRO A 172 20.08 -2.86 -13.28
C PRO A 172 21.43 -2.34 -12.74
N THR A 173 21.49 -1.05 -12.40
CA THR A 173 22.66 -0.40 -11.80
C THR A 173 22.71 -0.52 -10.27
N THR A 174 21.63 -0.99 -9.64
CA THR A 174 21.53 -1.22 -8.19
C THR A 174 21.50 -2.72 -7.89
N ASP A 175 21.58 -3.08 -6.61
CA ASP A 175 21.43 -4.46 -6.14
C ASP A 175 20.00 -4.77 -5.65
N ASP A 176 19.02 -3.89 -5.94
CA ASP A 176 17.68 -3.95 -5.36
C ASP A 176 17.00 -5.31 -5.62
N GLU A 177 17.08 -5.85 -6.84
CA GLU A 177 16.51 -7.17 -7.18
C GLU A 177 17.14 -8.31 -6.37
N ASN A 178 18.44 -8.25 -6.12
CA ASN A 178 19.15 -9.28 -5.35
C ASN A 178 18.79 -9.21 -3.87
N VAL A 179 18.62 -8.01 -3.32
CA VAL A 179 18.13 -7.81 -1.96
C VAL A 179 16.70 -8.33 -1.84
N ASP A 180 15.83 -8.03 -2.81
CA ASP A 180 14.46 -8.53 -2.86
C ASP A 180 14.39 -10.07 -2.87
N LEU A 181 15.21 -10.74 -3.67
CA LEU A 181 15.25 -12.21 -3.71
C LEU A 181 15.62 -12.80 -2.34
N LYS A 182 16.67 -12.27 -1.71
CA LYS A 182 17.12 -12.71 -0.38
C LYS A 182 16.06 -12.46 0.68
N LEU A 183 15.44 -11.27 0.64
CA LEU A 183 14.39 -10.89 1.58
C LEU A 183 13.17 -11.78 1.43
N GLN A 184 12.73 -12.06 0.21
CA GLN A 184 11.60 -12.93 -0.07
C GLN A 184 11.86 -14.38 0.39
N GLU A 185 13.06 -14.91 0.17
CA GLU A 185 13.48 -16.21 0.70
C GLU A 185 13.49 -16.23 2.22
N LYS A 186 13.99 -15.16 2.84
CA LYS A 186 14.04 -15.02 4.29
C LYS A 186 12.63 -14.99 4.88
N ILE A 187 11.72 -14.17 4.36
CA ILE A 187 10.32 -14.11 4.80
C ILE A 187 9.67 -15.49 4.65
N ARG A 188 9.86 -16.17 3.52
CA ARG A 188 9.32 -17.52 3.29
C ARG A 188 9.84 -18.54 4.30
N SER A 189 11.10 -18.42 4.74
CA SER A 189 11.68 -19.29 5.78
C SER A 189 11.05 -19.08 7.17
N LEU A 190 10.42 -17.91 7.40
CA LEU A 190 9.78 -17.50 8.65
C LEU A 190 8.27 -17.75 8.67
N HIS A 191 7.73 -18.57 7.76
CA HIS A 191 6.30 -18.91 7.70
C HIS A 191 5.71 -19.53 8.98
N TRP A 192 6.57 -20.01 9.90
CA TRP A 192 6.19 -20.61 11.17
C TRP A 192 5.94 -19.58 12.28
N VAL A 193 6.30 -18.31 12.07
CA VAL A 193 6.16 -17.24 13.08
C VAL A 193 4.68 -16.91 13.30
N SER A 194 4.23 -17.01 14.55
CA SER A 194 2.89 -16.61 14.97
C SER A 194 2.90 -15.19 15.54
N PRO A 195 1.75 -14.49 15.60
CA PRO A 195 1.70 -13.14 16.17
C PRO A 195 2.16 -13.08 17.63
N TYR A 196 1.83 -14.12 18.40
CA TYR A 196 2.20 -14.22 19.82
C TYR A 196 3.72 -14.27 20.05
N LEU A 197 4.50 -14.77 19.09
CA LEU A 197 5.97 -14.78 19.18
C LEU A 197 6.59 -13.40 18.97
N LEU A 198 5.82 -12.48 18.39
CA LEU A 198 6.23 -11.09 18.16
C LEU A 198 5.69 -10.16 19.26
N ASP A 199 5.02 -10.70 20.28
CA ASP A 199 4.25 -9.93 21.26
C ASP A 199 3.12 -9.09 20.61
N SER A 200 2.62 -9.50 19.44
CA SER A 200 1.44 -8.89 18.83
C SER A 200 0.17 -9.38 19.55
N PRO A 201 -0.74 -8.47 19.95
CA PRO A 201 -1.98 -8.85 20.61
C PRO A 201 -2.98 -9.51 19.66
N ILE A 202 -2.77 -9.43 18.33
CA ILE A 202 -3.76 -9.85 17.34
C ILE A 202 -4.04 -11.36 17.42
N ASN A 203 -5.31 -11.72 17.27
CA ASN A 203 -5.75 -13.10 17.20
C ASN A 203 -6.11 -13.49 15.76
N PRO A 204 -5.25 -14.25 15.05
CA PRO A 204 -5.47 -14.60 13.65
C PRO A 204 -6.63 -15.58 13.45
N ASN A 205 -7.22 -16.12 14.53
CA ASN A 205 -8.40 -16.97 14.48
C ASN A 205 -9.72 -16.20 14.61
N SER A 206 -9.65 -14.89 14.95
CA SER A 206 -10.82 -14.02 15.01
C SER A 206 -11.22 -13.60 13.59
N PRO A 207 -12.43 -13.92 13.10
CA PRO A 207 -12.83 -13.61 11.73
C PRO A 207 -12.94 -12.11 11.46
N GLU A 208 -13.29 -11.31 12.48
CA GLU A 208 -13.38 -9.85 12.37
C GLU A 208 -11.99 -9.22 12.24
N GLU A 209 -11.02 -9.67 13.06
CA GLU A 209 -9.63 -9.20 12.96
C GLU A 209 -9.00 -9.64 11.64
N LEU A 210 -9.22 -10.90 11.24
CA LEU A 210 -8.70 -11.47 10.00
C LEU A 210 -9.15 -10.69 8.77
N THR A 211 -10.38 -10.17 8.76
CA THR A 211 -10.88 -9.33 7.66
C THR A 211 -10.01 -8.09 7.45
N HIS A 212 -9.62 -7.41 8.53
CA HIS A 212 -8.75 -6.24 8.45
C HIS A 212 -7.29 -6.60 8.12
N LEU A 213 -6.81 -7.74 8.61
CA LEU A 213 -5.48 -8.26 8.27
C LEU A 213 -5.36 -8.66 6.79
N ASP A 214 -6.42 -9.22 6.20
CA ASP A 214 -6.49 -9.52 4.78
C ASP A 214 -6.47 -8.22 3.94
N LEU A 215 -7.20 -7.18 4.37
CA LEU A 215 -7.14 -5.86 3.72
C LEU A 215 -5.73 -5.27 3.77
N ALA A 216 -5.03 -5.40 4.90
CA ALA A 216 -3.64 -4.97 5.04
C ALA A 216 -2.72 -5.76 4.09
N THR A 217 -2.89 -7.07 4.03
CA THR A 217 -2.16 -7.98 3.12
C THR A 217 -2.37 -7.59 1.66
N PHE A 218 -3.62 -7.41 1.22
CA PHE A 218 -3.93 -7.01 -0.14
C PHE A 218 -3.38 -5.63 -0.48
N ALA A 219 -3.43 -4.69 0.46
CA ALA A 219 -2.83 -3.39 0.28
C ALA A 219 -1.33 -3.50 0.03
N LEU A 220 -0.62 -4.29 0.84
CA LEU A 220 0.83 -4.43 0.71
C LEU A 220 1.25 -5.13 -0.59
N ILE A 221 0.54 -6.18 -1.00
CA ILE A 221 0.77 -6.85 -2.30
C ILE A 221 0.53 -5.89 -3.47
N LYS A 222 -0.51 -5.03 -3.37
CA LYS A 222 -0.89 -4.08 -4.41
C LYS A 222 0.17 -2.99 -4.64
N VAL A 223 1.05 -2.71 -3.68
CA VAL A 223 2.14 -1.72 -3.85
C VAL A 223 2.96 -2.00 -5.11
N ASN A 224 3.23 -3.28 -5.41
CA ASN A 224 4.03 -3.67 -6.56
C ASN A 224 3.34 -3.46 -7.91
N THR A 225 2.01 -3.33 -7.94
CA THR A 225 1.26 -3.12 -9.19
C THR A 225 1.14 -1.66 -9.58
N LEU A 226 1.59 -0.73 -8.72
CA LEU A 226 1.47 0.71 -8.93
C LEU A 226 2.77 1.26 -9.51
N LEU A 227 2.70 2.26 -10.39
CA LEU A 227 3.91 2.87 -10.95
C LEU A 227 4.33 4.11 -10.14
N ALA A 228 3.38 4.98 -9.84
CA ALA A 228 3.68 6.22 -9.15
C ALA A 228 4.07 6.01 -7.69
N SER A 229 5.08 6.75 -7.23
CA SER A 229 5.49 6.78 -5.81
C SER A 229 4.34 7.23 -4.90
N GLU A 230 3.55 8.18 -5.39
CA GLU A 230 2.39 8.76 -4.73
C GLU A 230 1.34 7.69 -4.39
N ASP A 231 1.01 6.86 -5.38
CA ASP A 231 0.05 5.76 -5.25
C ASP A 231 0.61 4.64 -4.37
N LYS A 232 1.90 4.28 -4.53
CA LYS A 232 2.56 3.27 -3.69
C LYS A 232 2.52 3.65 -2.21
N LEU A 233 2.84 4.90 -1.89
CA LEU A 233 2.82 5.40 -0.52
C LEU A 233 1.39 5.47 0.05
N SER A 234 0.41 5.89 -0.75
CA SER A 234 -1.01 5.83 -0.38
C SER A 234 -1.44 4.40 -0.01
N GLN A 235 -0.94 3.41 -0.75
CA GLN A 235 -1.27 2.02 -0.51
C GLN A 235 -0.56 1.45 0.74
N ILE A 236 0.65 1.91 1.06
CA ILE A 236 1.32 1.64 2.34
C ILE A 236 0.50 2.22 3.50
N VAL A 237 0.00 3.46 3.36
CA VAL A 237 -0.87 4.07 4.37
C VAL A 237 -2.14 3.26 4.58
N GLN A 238 -2.76 2.78 3.49
CA GLN A 238 -3.92 1.92 3.58
C GLN A 238 -3.63 0.60 4.31
N CYS A 239 -2.46 -0.01 4.07
CA CYS A 239 -2.03 -1.21 4.80
C CYS A 239 -1.97 -0.93 6.31
N CYS A 240 -1.25 0.12 6.72
CA CYS A 240 -1.09 0.45 8.13
C CYS A 240 -2.43 0.81 8.80
N ARG A 241 -3.33 1.53 8.12
CA ARG A 241 -4.68 1.81 8.63
C ARG A 241 -5.47 0.53 8.88
N SER A 242 -5.41 -0.43 7.96
CA SER A 242 -6.04 -1.74 8.13
C SER A 242 -5.45 -2.52 9.30
N VAL A 243 -4.14 -2.39 9.58
CA VAL A 243 -3.53 -2.93 10.81
C VAL A 243 -4.12 -2.28 12.07
N PHE A 244 -4.24 -0.95 12.09
CA PHE A 244 -4.89 -0.25 13.21
C PHE A 244 -6.34 -0.65 13.40
N ASP A 245 -7.09 -0.88 12.32
CA ASP A 245 -8.47 -1.33 12.43
C ASP A 245 -8.56 -2.76 12.99
N ALA A 246 -7.64 -3.65 12.62
CA ALA A 246 -7.53 -4.98 13.24
C ALA A 246 -7.27 -4.89 14.75
N LEU A 247 -6.36 -4.00 15.17
CA LEU A 247 -6.05 -3.76 16.58
C LEU A 247 -7.23 -3.15 17.35
N LYS A 248 -7.98 -2.23 16.75
CA LYS A 248 -9.22 -1.69 17.36
C LYS A 248 -10.25 -2.78 17.59
N VAL A 249 -10.42 -3.69 16.62
CA VAL A 249 -11.32 -4.83 16.77
C VAL A 249 -10.85 -5.75 17.89
N HIS A 250 -9.55 -6.04 17.98
CA HIS A 250 -8.98 -6.81 19.08
C HIS A 250 -9.33 -6.22 20.45
N TYR A 251 -9.05 -4.93 20.68
CA TYR A 251 -9.32 -4.27 21.95
C TYR A 251 -10.82 -4.17 22.26
N ARG A 252 -11.65 -3.99 21.24
CA ARG A 252 -13.11 -4.08 21.39
C ARG A 252 -13.54 -5.47 21.85
N ASN A 253 -13.01 -6.54 21.26
CA ASN A 253 -13.35 -7.91 21.66
C ASN A 253 -12.86 -8.21 23.08
N TYR A 254 -11.64 -7.79 23.40
CA TYR A 254 -11.05 -7.93 24.73
C TYR A 254 -11.89 -7.23 25.82
N THR A 255 -12.35 -6.00 25.57
CA THR A 255 -13.19 -5.24 26.50
C THR A 255 -14.56 -5.88 26.72
N VAL A 256 -15.23 -6.36 25.66
CA VAL A 256 -16.50 -7.09 25.77
C VAL A 256 -16.34 -8.34 26.63
N ILE A 257 -15.28 -9.13 26.38
CA ILE A 257 -14.98 -10.35 27.15
C ILE A 257 -14.75 -9.99 28.63
N THR A 258 -13.92 -8.98 28.90
CA THR A 258 -13.56 -8.57 30.27
C THR A 258 -14.76 -8.02 31.04
N GLN A 259 -15.64 -7.23 30.39
CA GLN A 259 -16.90 -6.76 31.00
C GLN A 259 -17.85 -7.92 31.33
N GLN A 260 -17.93 -8.93 30.46
CA GLN A 260 -18.78 -10.10 30.72
C GLN A 260 -18.32 -10.91 31.94
N TYR A 261 -17.01 -10.96 32.21
CA TYR A 261 -16.45 -11.58 33.42
C TYR A 261 -16.63 -10.73 34.68
N LEU A 262 -16.50 -9.39 34.59
CA LEU A 262 -16.70 -8.48 35.72
C LEU A 262 -18.16 -8.33 36.14
N CYS A 263 -19.10 -8.38 35.19
CA CYS A 263 -20.54 -8.23 35.43
C CYS A 263 -21.26 -9.55 35.79
N ASN A 264 -20.59 -10.70 35.75
CA ASN A 264 -21.11 -11.99 36.21
C ASN A 264 -20.30 -12.54 37.40
N PRO A 265 -20.55 -12.08 38.65
CA PRO A 265 -20.19 -12.88 39.81
C PRO A 265 -21.10 -14.11 39.79
N THR A 266 -20.57 -15.27 39.42
CA THR A 266 -21.39 -16.47 39.22
C THR A 266 -22.13 -16.84 40.50
N ASN A 267 -23.41 -17.20 40.34
CA ASN A 267 -24.22 -18.06 41.20
C ASN A 267 -23.41 -19.24 41.79
N ASN A 268 -22.64 -19.01 42.84
CA ASN A 268 -21.92 -20.04 43.60
C ASN A 268 -21.76 -19.63 45.07
N ILE A 269 -22.89 -19.45 45.77
CA ILE A 269 -22.96 -19.71 47.22
C ILE A 269 -24.28 -20.42 47.49
N SER A 270 -24.29 -21.73 47.28
CA SER A 270 -25.18 -22.61 48.03
C SER A 270 -24.45 -23.04 49.29
N GLN A 271 -25.10 -22.86 50.44
CA GLN A 271 -24.76 -23.37 51.78
C GLN A 271 -23.81 -22.52 52.64
N ALA A 272 -24.41 -21.62 53.45
CA ALA A 272 -24.07 -21.47 54.86
C ALA A 272 -25.25 -20.89 55.67
N SER A 273 -25.62 -21.65 56.69
CA SER A 273 -26.61 -21.54 57.75
C SER A 273 -26.95 -20.15 58.35
N THR A 274 -28.26 -19.96 58.59
CA THR A 274 -28.96 -19.25 59.69
C THR A 274 -28.20 -18.27 60.59
N CYS A 275 -28.70 -17.02 60.65
CA CYS A 275 -29.10 -16.38 61.91
C CYS A 275 -30.00 -15.15 61.66
N ASP A 276 -31.10 -15.10 62.41
CA ASP A 276 -32.07 -14.01 62.51
C ASP A 276 -31.43 -12.69 62.96
N CYS A 277 -31.81 -11.58 62.32
CA CYS A 277 -32.25 -10.37 63.03
C CYS A 277 -32.83 -9.31 62.07
N ASP A 278 -33.84 -8.63 62.60
CA ASP A 278 -34.78 -7.67 62.01
C ASP A 278 -34.23 -6.55 61.12
N MET A 279 -35.03 -6.18 60.11
CA MET A 279 -34.95 -4.93 59.33
C MET A 279 -35.45 -3.73 60.16
N PRO A 280 -35.04 -2.50 59.78
CA PRO A 280 -36.06 -1.72 59.08
C PRO A 280 -35.55 -1.09 57.78
N SER A 281 -36.48 -1.05 56.83
CA SER A 281 -36.43 -0.50 55.49
C SER A 281 -35.55 0.75 55.32
N ARG A 282 -34.61 0.69 54.37
CA ARG A 282 -33.90 1.85 53.84
C ARG A 282 -34.08 1.90 52.32
N ASN A 283 -34.46 3.09 51.87
CA ASN A 283 -35.02 3.39 50.56
C ASN A 283 -34.16 2.96 49.37
N ASN A 284 -34.85 2.54 48.31
CA ASN A 284 -34.33 2.39 46.96
C ASN A 284 -33.67 3.69 46.49
N ASP A 285 -32.38 3.65 46.20
CA ASP A 285 -31.71 4.57 45.28
C ASP A 285 -30.75 3.74 44.39
N THR A 286 -31.33 2.97 43.48
CA THR A 286 -30.60 2.08 42.54
C THR A 286 -30.39 2.71 41.16
N SER A 287 -30.33 4.04 41.05
CA SER A 287 -30.29 4.73 39.75
C SER A 287 -29.09 5.65 39.52
N THR A 288 -28.13 5.73 40.47
CA THR A 288 -26.95 6.61 40.32
C THR A 288 -25.64 5.85 40.08
N THR A 289 -25.50 4.59 40.49
CA THR A 289 -24.22 3.85 40.40
C THR A 289 -23.96 3.13 39.06
N GLN A 290 -24.98 2.85 38.25
CA GLN A 290 -24.80 2.18 36.95
C GLN A 290 -24.25 3.11 35.86
N ASN A 291 -24.66 4.39 35.88
CA ASN A 291 -24.23 5.37 34.89
C ASN A 291 -22.77 5.79 35.08
N ASP A 292 -22.28 5.83 36.33
CA ASP A 292 -20.88 6.13 36.61
C ASP A 292 -19.94 4.99 36.21
N VAL A 293 -20.38 3.73 36.33
CA VAL A 293 -19.65 2.55 35.81
C VAL A 293 -19.67 2.53 34.28
N LEU A 294 -20.82 2.79 33.63
CA LEU A 294 -20.89 2.87 32.17
C LEU A 294 -20.03 4.02 31.61
N ASN A 295 -20.01 5.17 32.27
CA ASN A 295 -19.20 6.33 31.85
C ASN A 295 -17.70 6.14 32.12
N SER A 296 -17.32 5.47 33.21
CA SER A 296 -15.92 5.11 33.44
C SER A 296 -15.46 3.99 32.51
N VAL A 297 -16.34 3.06 32.14
CA VAL A 297 -16.09 2.05 31.11
C VAL A 297 -15.99 2.65 29.71
N ASN A 298 -16.87 3.57 29.31
CA ASN A 298 -16.78 4.26 28.02
C ASN A 298 -15.52 5.14 27.93
N LYS A 299 -15.09 5.74 29.05
CA LYS A 299 -13.83 6.46 29.15
C LYS A 299 -12.61 5.53 29.04
N VAL A 300 -12.70 4.31 29.58
CA VAL A 300 -11.69 3.25 29.43
C VAL A 300 -11.67 2.70 27.99
N VAL A 301 -12.81 2.64 27.30
CA VAL A 301 -12.93 2.22 25.89
C VAL A 301 -12.30 3.23 24.91
N GLU A 302 -12.28 4.52 25.25
CA GLU A 302 -11.57 5.53 24.46
C GLU A 302 -10.04 5.53 24.68
N GLU A 303 -9.53 4.88 25.74
CA GLU A 303 -8.12 4.94 26.15
C GLU A 303 -7.28 3.75 25.64
N TYR A 304 -7.89 2.71 25.06
CA TYR A 304 -7.18 1.63 24.36
C TYR A 304 -7.08 1.92 22.85
N THR A 305 -6.57 3.08 22.49
CA THR A 305 -6.09 3.30 21.13
C THR A 305 -4.81 2.49 20.95
N ALA A 306 -4.79 1.57 20.00
CA ALA A 306 -3.62 0.75 19.69
C ALA A 306 -2.33 1.60 19.71
N ASN A 307 -1.41 1.26 20.62
CA ASN A 307 -0.18 2.00 20.82
C ASN A 307 0.89 1.53 19.81
N ALA A 308 1.98 2.27 19.66
CA ALA A 308 3.10 1.90 18.80
C ALA A 308 3.67 0.51 19.14
N ASP A 309 3.64 0.13 20.43
CA ASP A 309 4.13 -1.15 20.94
C ASP A 309 3.31 -2.35 20.42
N ASP A 310 2.03 -2.16 20.09
CA ASP A 310 1.20 -3.21 19.48
C ASP A 310 1.25 -3.17 17.96
N PHE A 311 1.41 -1.96 17.41
CA PHE A 311 1.36 -1.71 15.98
C PHE A 311 2.53 -2.37 15.24
N LEU A 312 3.76 -2.15 15.69
CA LEU A 312 4.95 -2.63 14.96
C LEU A 312 5.03 -4.17 14.92
N PRO A 313 4.85 -4.91 16.03
CA PRO A 313 4.72 -6.37 15.99
C PRO A 313 3.67 -6.89 15.01
N THR A 314 2.50 -6.23 14.98
CA THR A 314 1.41 -6.62 14.10
C THR A 314 1.74 -6.33 12.64
N LEU A 315 2.41 -5.21 12.36
CA LEU A 315 2.90 -4.88 11.03
C LEU A 315 3.95 -5.87 10.54
N ILE A 316 4.92 -6.24 11.39
CA ILE A 316 5.90 -7.29 11.09
C ILE A 316 5.19 -8.60 10.74
N TRP A 317 4.19 -9.00 11.53
CA TRP A 317 3.42 -10.20 11.25
C TRP A 317 2.69 -10.13 9.90
N VAL A 318 2.09 -8.99 9.55
CA VAL A 318 1.44 -8.79 8.24
C VAL A 318 2.45 -8.90 7.10
N VAL A 319 3.65 -8.31 7.23
CA VAL A 319 4.72 -8.42 6.24
C VAL A 319 5.15 -9.87 6.05
N LEU A 320 5.37 -10.60 7.17
CA LEU A 320 5.75 -12.01 7.13
C LEU A 320 4.69 -12.89 6.47
N SER A 321 3.41 -12.63 6.77
CA SER A 321 2.27 -13.40 6.28
C SER A 321 1.96 -13.11 4.81
N SER A 322 2.19 -11.87 4.37
CA SER A 322 1.90 -11.42 3.00
C SER A 322 3.03 -11.70 2.01
N ASN A 323 4.28 -11.74 2.46
CA ASN A 323 5.48 -11.91 1.63
C ASN A 323 5.42 -11.08 0.32
N PRO A 324 5.31 -9.74 0.43
CA PRO A 324 5.02 -8.87 -0.69
C PRO A 324 6.16 -8.92 -1.73
N PRO A 325 5.83 -9.02 -3.04
CA PRO A 325 6.84 -9.10 -4.08
C PRO A 325 7.58 -7.77 -4.24
N LEU A 326 8.90 -7.85 -4.44
CA LEU A 326 9.78 -6.71 -4.72
C LEU A 326 9.67 -5.57 -3.70
N ILE A 327 9.38 -5.88 -2.44
CA ILE A 327 9.07 -4.87 -1.43
C ILE A 327 10.26 -3.93 -1.18
N TYR A 328 11.50 -4.42 -1.23
CA TYR A 328 12.68 -3.59 -1.09
C TYR A 328 12.80 -2.61 -2.26
N SER A 329 12.70 -3.09 -3.51
CA SER A 329 12.69 -2.20 -4.69
C SER A 329 11.57 -1.16 -4.63
N ASN A 330 10.38 -1.54 -4.14
CA ASN A 330 9.26 -0.62 -3.95
C ASN A 330 9.56 0.50 -2.94
N LEU A 331 10.14 0.17 -1.78
CA LEU A 331 10.51 1.16 -0.79
C LEU A 331 11.67 2.04 -1.26
N GLN A 332 12.68 1.45 -1.90
CA GLN A 332 13.80 2.20 -2.47
C GLN A 332 13.34 3.18 -3.56
N PHE A 333 12.41 2.78 -4.42
CA PHE A 333 11.81 3.67 -5.41
C PHE A 333 11.10 4.86 -4.74
N ILE A 334 10.33 4.61 -3.68
CA ILE A 334 9.70 5.69 -2.88
C ILE A 334 10.76 6.58 -2.26
N MET A 335 11.79 6.03 -1.60
CA MET A 335 12.86 6.81 -0.94
C MET A 335 13.58 7.73 -1.91
N ARG A 336 13.86 7.24 -3.13
CA ARG A 336 14.61 7.98 -4.16
C ARG A 336 13.75 9.04 -4.86
N PHE A 337 12.48 8.75 -5.15
CA PHE A 337 11.68 9.54 -6.10
C PHE A 337 10.39 10.14 -5.55
N ALA A 338 9.94 9.78 -4.35
CA ALA A 338 8.79 10.46 -3.75
C ALA A 338 9.17 11.87 -3.28
N ASN A 339 8.19 12.76 -3.20
CA ASN A 339 8.41 14.09 -2.66
C ASN A 339 8.71 14.01 -1.15
N GLN A 340 9.89 14.48 -0.74
CA GLN A 340 10.37 14.41 0.64
C GLN A 340 9.45 15.11 1.64
N ASN A 341 8.68 16.13 1.24
CA ASN A 341 7.71 16.77 2.13
C ASN A 341 6.67 15.78 2.65
N ARG A 342 6.29 14.78 1.83
CA ARG A 342 5.32 13.75 2.20
C ARG A 342 5.95 12.62 3.04
N LEU A 343 7.22 12.32 2.80
CA LEU A 343 7.95 11.31 3.58
C LEU A 343 8.37 11.83 4.96
N ASN A 344 8.66 13.12 5.09
CA ASN A 344 9.18 13.70 6.32
C ASN A 344 8.09 14.26 7.25
N SER A 345 6.82 14.17 6.88
CA SER A 345 5.73 14.72 7.70
C SER A 345 4.44 13.91 7.62
N GLY A 346 3.67 14.01 8.70
CA GLY A 346 2.34 13.41 8.81
C GLY A 346 2.33 11.90 8.97
N GLU A 347 1.13 11.34 8.79
CA GLU A 347 0.83 9.91 8.93
C GLU A 347 1.60 9.04 7.91
N ALA A 348 1.77 9.52 6.68
CA ALA A 348 2.44 8.78 5.62
C ALA A 348 3.92 8.50 5.93
N GLY A 349 4.65 9.50 6.43
CA GLY A 349 6.04 9.35 6.85
C GLY A 349 6.21 8.37 8.03
N TYR A 350 5.32 8.45 9.01
CA TYR A 350 5.31 7.52 10.15
C TYR A 350 5.10 6.06 9.70
N PHE A 351 4.09 5.81 8.88
CA PHE A 351 3.80 4.46 8.36
C PHE A 351 4.91 3.93 7.44
N PHE A 352 5.45 4.78 6.57
CA PHE A 352 6.56 4.42 5.73
C PHE A 352 7.79 4.00 6.56
N THR A 353 8.14 4.79 7.59
CA THR A 353 9.28 4.49 8.48
C THR A 353 9.08 3.19 9.25
N ASN A 354 7.86 2.91 9.73
CA ASN A 354 7.55 1.65 10.42
C ASN A 354 7.62 0.45 9.47
N LEU A 355 7.15 0.59 8.23
CA LEU A 355 7.25 -0.48 7.23
C LEU A 355 8.72 -0.75 6.87
N VAL A 356 9.54 0.29 6.69
CA VAL A 356 10.99 0.14 6.50
C VAL A 356 11.63 -0.57 7.70
N SER A 357 11.20 -0.26 8.92
CA SER A 357 11.73 -0.87 10.14
C SER A 357 11.28 -2.33 10.34
N SER A 358 10.20 -2.75 9.68
CA SER A 358 9.66 -4.12 9.77
C SER A 358 10.34 -5.14 8.85
N LEU A 359 11.11 -4.67 7.87
CA LEU A 359 11.88 -5.50 6.93
C LEU A 359 13.31 -5.69 7.40
#